data_AF-A0A081BMK4-F1
#
_entry.id   AF-A0A081BMK4-F1
#
_cell.length_a   1.000
_cell.length_b   1.000
_cell.length_c   1.000
_cell.angle_alpha   90.00
_cell.angle_beta   90.00
_cell.angle_gamma   90.00
#
_symmetry.space_group_name_H-M   'P 1'
#
loop_
_entity.id
_entity.type
_entity.pdbx_description
1 polymer ?
#
loop_
_entity_poly.entity_id
_entity_poly.type
_entity_poly.pdbx_seq_one_letter_code
_entity_poly.pdbx_strand_id
1 'polypeptide(L)'
;MRKNKTHREPIPEEFGSLEAAAEFWDAHSLADYEDMQQEAHFEVELGAEKNYFAVEKDLADSIDRLASLKGVLPETLVNLWLKEKVLEFAHG
;
A
#
# COMPACT_ATOMS: atom_id res chain seq x y z
N MET A 1 -0.70 33.25 11.76
CA MET A 1 -0.48 33.17 13.23
C MET A 1 0.75 32.32 13.47
N ARG A 2 1.82 32.89 14.04
CA ARG A 2 3.06 32.15 14.34
C ARG A 2 2.77 31.18 15.48
N LYS A 3 2.63 29.88 15.17
CA LYS A 3 2.48 28.85 16.21
C LYS A 3 3.83 28.72 16.92
N ASN A 4 3.77 28.64 18.26
CA ASN A 4 4.91 28.52 19.16
C ASN A 4 5.95 27.53 18.61
N LYS A 5 7.22 27.95 18.55
CA LYS A 5 8.35 27.04 18.30
C LYS A 5 8.35 26.02 19.43
N THR A 6 7.77 24.87 19.16
CA THR A 6 7.67 23.73 20.05
C THR A 6 9.07 23.24 20.36
N HIS A 7 9.29 22.90 21.63
CA HIS A 7 10.47 22.22 22.12
C HIS A 7 10.51 20.82 21.46
N ARG A 8 11.12 20.72 20.28
CA ARG A 8 11.38 19.43 19.61
C ARG A 8 12.75 18.92 20.02
N GLU A 9 12.86 17.61 20.24
CA GLU A 9 14.16 16.99 20.49
C GLU A 9 15.03 17.14 19.23
N PRO A 10 16.32 17.49 19.34
CA PRO A 10 17.18 17.59 18.17
C PRO A 10 17.39 16.20 17.57
N ILE A 11 17.38 16.11 16.24
CA ILE A 11 17.78 14.89 15.54
C ILE A 11 19.28 14.66 15.84
N PRO A 12 19.69 13.46 16.30
CA PRO A 12 21.11 13.12 16.47
C PRO A 12 21.90 13.28 15.16
N GLU A 13 23.17 13.66 15.26
CA GLU A 13 24.06 13.75 14.08
C GLU A 13 24.23 12.38 13.40
N GLU A 14 24.28 11.31 14.20
CA GLU A 14 24.27 9.93 13.75
C GLU A 14 23.38 9.08 14.66
N PHE A 15 22.67 8.12 14.06
CA PHE A 15 22.00 7.06 14.81
C PHE A 15 22.96 5.87 14.97
N GLY A 16 23.05 5.32 16.18
CA GLY A 16 23.93 4.18 16.45
C GLY A 16 23.51 2.86 15.78
N SER A 17 22.25 2.76 15.33
CA SER A 17 21.73 1.65 14.52
C SER A 17 20.44 2.07 13.78
N LEU A 18 19.97 1.21 12.86
CA LEU A 18 18.68 1.41 12.19
C LEU A 18 17.51 1.32 13.17
N GLU A 19 17.58 0.43 14.15
CA GLU A 19 16.56 0.27 15.20
C GLU A 19 16.47 1.53 16.06
N ALA A 20 17.60 2.14 16.42
CA ALA A 20 17.62 3.40 17.16
C ALA A 20 17.00 4.56 16.34
N ALA A 21 17.20 4.58 15.02
CA ALA A 21 16.55 5.55 14.13
C ALA A 21 15.03 5.31 14.06
N ALA A 22 14.60 4.05 13.96
CA ALA A 22 13.19 3.68 13.95
C ALA A 22 12.49 4.07 15.26
N GLU A 23 13.07 3.72 16.41
CA GLU A 23 12.54 4.08 17.74
C GLU A 23 12.40 5.60 17.92
N PHE A 24 13.35 6.38 17.39
CA PHE A 24 13.24 7.83 17.38
C PHE A 24 12.02 8.31 16.57
N TRP A 25 11.87 7.83 15.33
CA TRP A 25 10.77 8.28 14.45
C TRP A 25 9.39 7.70 14.80
N ASP A 26 9.32 6.61 15.56
CA ASP A 26 8.04 6.10 16.10
C ASP A 26 7.37 7.10 17.05
N ALA A 27 8.16 7.92 17.75
CA ALA A 27 7.67 8.94 18.69
C ALA A 27 7.69 10.37 18.14
N HIS A 28 8.34 10.61 16.98
CA HIS A 28 8.54 11.94 16.42
C HIS A 28 7.91 12.08 15.04
N SER A 29 7.12 13.13 14.81
CA SER A 29 6.56 13.41 13.49
C SER A 29 7.61 14.03 12.58
N LEU A 30 7.74 13.52 11.35
CA LEU A 30 8.61 14.12 10.35
C LEU A 30 8.22 15.58 10.05
N ALA A 31 6.91 15.91 10.12
CA ALA A 31 6.41 17.25 9.90
C ALA A 31 6.94 18.28 10.93
N ASP A 32 7.35 17.84 12.12
CA ASP A 32 7.92 18.72 13.14
C ASP A 32 9.33 19.19 12.78
N TYR A 33 9.96 18.63 11.73
CA TYR A 33 11.31 18.92 11.26
C TYR A 33 11.35 19.40 9.79
N GLU A 34 10.25 19.94 9.28
CA GLU A 34 10.11 20.38 7.88
C GLU A 34 11.22 21.36 7.43
N ASP A 35 11.68 22.24 8.32
CA ASP A 35 12.78 23.19 8.07
C ASP A 35 14.16 22.54 7.93
N MET A 36 14.30 21.26 8.28
CA MET A 36 15.52 20.46 8.12
C MET A 36 15.45 19.51 6.91
N GLN A 37 14.31 19.44 6.23
CA GLN A 37 14.12 18.56 5.08
C GLN A 37 14.60 19.21 3.78
N GLN A 38 14.88 18.38 2.78
CA GLN A 38 15.21 18.80 1.42
C GLN A 38 14.16 18.28 0.45
N GLU A 39 13.85 19.04 -0.61
CA GLU A 39 12.95 18.58 -1.66
C GLU A 39 13.52 17.34 -2.34
N ALA A 40 12.74 16.26 -2.35
CA ALA A 40 13.06 15.01 -3.03
C ALA A 40 12.04 14.77 -4.15
N HIS A 41 12.54 14.60 -5.38
CA HIS A 41 11.72 14.21 -6.53
C HIS A 41 11.77 12.68 -6.70
N PHE A 42 10.61 12.05 -6.78
CA PHE A 42 10.47 10.64 -7.11
C PHE A 42 9.29 10.44 -8.07
N GLU A 43 9.40 9.45 -8.95
CA GLU A 43 8.33 9.06 -9.85
C GLU A 43 7.62 7.82 -9.29
N VAL A 44 6.28 7.86 -9.26
CA VAL A 44 5.46 6.70 -8.91
C VAL A 44 4.71 6.28 -10.15
N GLU A 45 5.02 5.10 -10.67
CA GLU A 45 4.18 4.46 -11.67
C GLU A 45 2.94 3.87 -10.97
N LEU A 46 1.80 4.54 -11.14
CA LEU A 46 0.51 3.94 -10.82
C LEU A 46 0.20 2.90 -11.89
N GLY A 47 0.61 1.65 -11.66
CA GLY A 47 0.33 0.55 -12.58
C GLY A 47 -1.17 0.40 -12.86
N ALA A 48 -1.50 0.12 -14.13
CA ALA A 48 -2.82 -0.15 -14.74
C ALA A 48 -4.09 0.13 -13.90
N GLU A 49 -5.03 0.91 -14.45
CA GLU A 49 -6.33 1.17 -13.83
C GLU A 49 -7.04 -0.14 -13.43
N LYS A 50 -7.24 -0.33 -12.11
CA LYS A 50 -7.97 -1.47 -11.56
C LYS A 50 -9.42 -1.10 -11.27
N ASN A 51 -10.34 -1.94 -11.72
CA ASN A 51 -11.75 -1.88 -11.33
C ASN A 51 -12.00 -2.86 -10.18
N TYR A 52 -12.55 -2.37 -9.08
CA TYR A 52 -12.86 -3.19 -7.91
C TYR A 52 -14.35 -3.51 -7.87
N PHE A 53 -14.65 -4.80 -7.69
CA PHE A 53 -16.01 -5.31 -7.53
C PHE A 53 -16.14 -5.95 -6.16
N ALA A 54 -17.20 -5.60 -5.43
CA ALA A 54 -17.51 -6.25 -4.17
C ALA A 54 -17.95 -7.70 -4.43
N VAL A 55 -17.41 -8.62 -3.65
CA VAL A 55 -17.80 -10.04 -3.62
C VAL A 55 -18.19 -10.42 -2.20
N GLU A 56 -19.08 -11.40 -2.05
CA GLU A 56 -19.46 -11.90 -0.73
C GLU A 56 -18.25 -12.54 -0.04
N LYS A 57 -18.20 -12.42 1.30
CA LYS A 57 -17.07 -12.88 2.10
C LYS A 57 -16.78 -14.38 1.90
N ASP A 58 -17.80 -15.22 2.00
CA ASP A 58 -17.64 -16.67 1.88
C ASP A 58 -17.20 -17.08 0.46
N LEU A 59 -17.60 -16.30 -0.55
CA LEU A 59 -17.15 -16.49 -1.93
C LEU A 59 -15.67 -16.09 -2.08
N ALA A 60 -15.25 -14.96 -1.51
CA ALA A 60 -13.85 -14.56 -1.49
C ALA A 60 -12.96 -15.63 -0.83
N ASP A 61 -13.36 -16.13 0.34
CA ASP A 61 -12.66 -17.21 1.04
C ASP A 61 -12.54 -18.49 0.20
N SER A 62 -13.53 -18.77 -0.64
CA SER A 62 -13.52 -19.92 -1.55
C SER A 62 -12.58 -19.68 -2.73
N ILE A 63 -12.62 -18.49 -3.32
CA ILE A 63 -11.72 -18.07 -4.41
C ILE A 63 -10.27 -18.18 -3.94
N ASP A 64 -9.94 -17.67 -2.75
CA ASP A 64 -8.57 -17.67 -2.22
C ASP A 64 -8.02 -19.09 -2.05
N ARG A 65 -8.83 -20.01 -1.53
CA ARG A 65 -8.44 -21.43 -1.40
C ARG A 65 -8.21 -22.06 -2.76
N LEU A 66 -9.11 -21.84 -3.73
CA LEU A 66 -8.98 -22.38 -5.08
C LEU A 66 -7.75 -21.81 -5.82
N ALA A 67 -7.50 -20.51 -5.68
CA ALA A 67 -6.36 -19.84 -6.29
C ALA A 67 -5.04 -20.39 -5.71
N SER A 68 -4.99 -20.57 -4.38
CA SER A 68 -3.86 -21.17 -3.68
C SER A 68 -3.58 -22.60 -4.16
N LEU A 69 -4.62 -23.44 -4.28
CA LEU A 69 -4.49 -24.81 -4.80
C LEU A 69 -4.03 -24.85 -6.26
N LYS A 70 -4.37 -23.83 -7.05
CA LYS A 70 -3.96 -23.69 -8.46
C LYS A 70 -2.61 -22.99 -8.65
N GLY A 71 -1.99 -22.49 -7.57
CA GLY A 71 -0.72 -21.77 -7.63
C GLY A 71 -0.82 -20.42 -8.37
N VAL A 72 -1.98 -19.77 -8.34
CA VAL A 72 -2.22 -18.48 -9.00
C VAL A 72 -2.79 -17.47 -8.01
N LEU A 73 -2.78 -16.18 -8.38
CA LEU A 73 -3.42 -15.14 -7.58
C LEU A 73 -4.95 -15.21 -7.69
N PRO A 74 -5.70 -14.85 -6.62
CA PRO A 74 -7.16 -14.71 -6.67
C PRO A 74 -7.63 -13.81 -7.82
N GLU A 75 -6.96 -12.68 -8.03
CA GLU A 75 -7.22 -11.74 -9.13
C GLU A 75 -7.13 -12.45 -10.51
N THR A 76 -6.09 -13.25 -10.72
CA THR A 76 -5.90 -14.01 -11.96
C THR A 76 -7.04 -15.01 -12.17
N LEU A 77 -7.41 -15.75 -11.12
CA LEU A 77 -8.47 -16.75 -11.20
C LEU A 77 -9.83 -16.11 -11.53
N VAL A 78 -10.17 -15.03 -10.85
CA VAL A 78 -11.44 -14.31 -11.06
C VAL A 78 -11.49 -13.72 -12.47
N ASN A 79 -10.42 -13.09 -12.94
CA ASN A 79 -10.37 -12.51 -14.29
C ASN A 79 -10.56 -13.58 -15.38
N LEU A 80 -9.98 -14.77 -15.22
CA LEU A 80 -10.18 -15.88 -16.16
C LEU A 80 -11.64 -16.32 -16.20
N TRP A 81 -12.25 -16.57 -15.03
CA TRP A 81 -13.66 -16.99 -14.95
C TRP A 81 -14.62 -15.95 -15.50
N LEU A 82 -14.41 -14.67 -15.17
CA LEU A 82 -15.25 -13.59 -15.69
C LEU A 82 -15.11 -13.46 -17.21
N LYS A 83 -13.90 -13.61 -17.76
CA LYS A 83 -13.68 -13.59 -19.21
C LYS A 83 -14.40 -14.74 -19.91
N GLU A 84 -14.33 -15.95 -19.36
CA GLU A 84 -15.06 -17.12 -19.88
C GLU A 84 -16.58 -16.85 -19.89
N LYS A 85 -17.13 -16.35 -18.77
CA LYS A 85 -18.57 -16.05 -18.67
C LYS A 85 -19.02 -14.94 -19.60
N VAL A 86 -18.28 -13.85 -19.71
CA VAL A 86 -18.61 -12.77 -20.65
C VAL A 86 -18.61 -13.28 -22.09
N LEU A 87 -17.66 -14.14 -22.46
CA LEU A 87 -17.61 -14.73 -23.80
C LEU A 87 -18.79 -15.68 -24.07
N GLU A 88 -19.21 -16.48 -23.10
CA GLU A 88 -20.40 -17.34 -23.20
C GLU A 88 -21.66 -16.51 -23.54
N PHE A 89 -21.88 -15.39 -22.84
CA PHE A 89 -23.04 -14.52 -23.09
C PHE A 89 -22.94 -13.65 -24.34
N ALA A 90 -21.73 -13.40 -24.84
CA ALA A 90 -21.54 -12.61 -26.07
C ALA A 90 -21.82 -13.42 -27.35
N HIS A 91 -21.84 -14.75 -27.26
CA HIS A 91 -22.06 -15.65 -28.41
C HIS A 91 -23.40 -16.43 -28.36
N GLY A 92 -24.28 -16.11 -27.41
CA GLY A 92 -25.64 -16.66 -27.29
C GLY A 92 -26.69 -15.60 -27.57
#